data_AF-A0A7Y6BVE0-F1
#
_entry.id   AF-A0A7Y6BVE0-F1
#
_cell.length_a   1.000
_cell.length_b   1.000
_cell.length_c   1.000
_cell.angle_alpha   90.00
_cell.angle_beta   90.00
_cell.angle_gamma   90.00
#
_symmetry.space_group_name_H-M   'P 1'
#
loop_
_entity.id
_entity.type
_entity.pdbx_description
1 polymer ?
#
loop_
_entity_poly.entity_id
_entity_poly.type
_entity_poly.pdbx_seq_one_letter_code
_entity_poly.pdbx_strand_id
1 'polypeptide(L)'
;MDDLITELEQLTHDLMLKIEKADSEELEQFVDKRQLIIDSMLQQGMGVASVAQQARLKSVMENDHAILMRINSLKIEAKDWLIQRKQAKTQKNAYEMSYAVDSIIVDTKRY
;
A
#
# COMPACT_ATOMS: atom_id res chain seq x y z
N MET A 1 -25.34 16.29 2.54
CA MET A 1 -24.18 16.04 3.44
C MET A 1 -24.33 14.77 4.26
N ASP A 2 -25.47 14.51 4.93
CA ASP A 2 -25.63 13.28 5.73
C ASP A 2 -25.48 11.98 4.92
N ASP A 3 -25.95 11.95 3.67
CA ASP A 3 -25.77 10.79 2.79
C ASP A 3 -24.29 10.53 2.49
N LEU A 4 -23.51 11.59 2.24
CA LEU A 4 -22.06 11.49 2.01
C LEU A 4 -21.33 10.99 3.26
N ILE A 5 -21.76 11.41 4.45
CA ILE A 5 -21.17 10.90 5.70
C ILE A 5 -21.49 9.42 5.87
N THR A 6 -22.72 9.01 5.53
CA THR A 6 -23.12 7.59 5.58
C THR A 6 -22.32 6.76 4.59
N GLU A 7 -22.08 7.26 3.38
CA GLU A 7 -21.23 6.61 2.39
C GLU A 7 -19.78 6.47 2.87
N LEU A 8 -19.23 7.52 3.49
CA LEU A 8 -17.90 7.51 4.08
C LEU A 8 -17.78 6.49 5.23
N GLU A 9 -18.78 6.43 6.10
CA GLU A 9 -18.87 5.45 7.19
C GLU A 9 -18.91 4.02 6.65
N GLN A 10 -19.73 3.75 5.63
CA GLN A 10 -19.83 2.44 5.01
C GLN A 10 -18.52 2.04 4.32
N LEU A 11 -17.93 2.95 3.54
CA LEU A 11 -16.63 2.73 2.88
C LEU A 11 -15.54 2.38 3.90
N THR A 12 -15.52 3.08 5.03
CA THR A 12 -14.56 2.83 6.12
C THR A 12 -14.85 1.50 6.79
N HIS A 13 -16.12 1.20 7.09
CA HIS A 13 -16.53 -0.06 7.71
C HIS A 13 -16.14 -1.26 6.84
N ASP A 14 -16.42 -1.21 5.54
CA ASP A 14 -16.13 -2.28 4.59
C ASP A 14 -14.63 -2.55 4.49
N LEU A 15 -13.80 -1.50 4.51
CA LEU A 15 -12.34 -1.67 4.57
C LEU A 15 -11.93 -2.30 5.90
N MET A 16 -12.46 -1.81 7.02
CA MET A 16 -12.08 -2.29 8.36
C MET A 16 -12.39 -3.77 8.58
N LEU A 17 -13.46 -4.31 7.98
CA LEU A 17 -13.77 -5.75 8.02
C LEU A 17 -12.66 -6.63 7.41
N LYS A 18 -11.85 -6.07 6.50
CA LYS A 18 -10.82 -6.80 5.76
C LYS A 18 -9.43 -6.18 5.85
N ILE A 19 -9.21 -5.22 6.76
CA ILE A 19 -8.00 -4.38 6.78
C ILE A 19 -6.70 -5.19 6.86
N GLU A 20 -6.69 -6.29 7.64
CA GLU A 20 -5.51 -7.18 7.78
C GLU A 20 -5.15 -7.91 6.48
N LYS A 21 -6.13 -8.12 5.60
CA LYS A 21 -5.96 -8.81 4.31
C LYS A 21 -5.90 -7.85 3.13
N ALA A 22 -6.23 -6.57 3.35
CA ALA A 22 -6.26 -5.57 2.31
C ALA A 22 -4.88 -5.42 1.67
N ASP A 23 -4.84 -5.48 0.34
CA ASP A 23 -3.62 -5.26 -0.42
C ASP A 23 -3.43 -3.77 -0.79
N SER A 24 -2.33 -3.48 -1.50
CA SER A 24 -1.99 -2.11 -1.88
C SER A 24 -3.01 -1.49 -2.84
N GLU A 25 -3.59 -2.29 -3.74
CA GLU A 25 -4.54 -1.80 -4.74
C GLU A 25 -5.89 -1.49 -4.07
N GLU A 26 -6.35 -2.35 -3.17
CA GLU A 26 -7.57 -2.12 -2.40
C GLU A 26 -7.47 -0.86 -1.52
N LEU A 27 -6.29 -0.61 -0.92
CA LEU A 27 -6.04 0.59 -0.12
C LEU A 27 -5.97 1.85 -0.98
N GLU A 28 -5.38 1.78 -2.18
CA GLU A 28 -5.35 2.89 -3.15
C GLU A 28 -6.78 3.25 -3.59
N GLN A 29 -7.56 2.25 -4.01
CA GLN A 29 -8.97 2.44 -4.37
C GLN A 29 -9.80 3.02 -3.22
N PHE A 30 -9.52 2.62 -1.97
CA PHE A 30 -10.17 3.18 -0.80
C PHE A 30 -9.85 4.67 -0.64
N VAL A 31 -8.57 5.05 -0.74
CA VAL A 31 -8.13 6.44 -0.60
C VAL A 31 -8.77 7.31 -1.69
N ASP A 32 -8.80 6.83 -2.94
CA ASP A 32 -9.42 7.55 -4.05
C ASP A 32 -10.92 7.77 -3.84
N LYS A 33 -11.65 6.71 -3.46
CA LYS A 33 -13.09 6.81 -3.16
C LYS A 33 -13.35 7.76 -1.99
N ARG A 34 -12.54 7.67 -0.93
CA ARG A 34 -12.63 8.56 0.24
C ARG A 34 -12.42 10.01 -0.16
N GLN A 35 -11.46 10.29 -1.04
CA GLN A 35 -11.18 11.64 -1.53
C GLN A 35 -12.37 12.20 -2.31
N LEU A 36 -12.97 11.43 -3.21
CA LEU A 36 -14.15 11.85 -3.98
C LEU A 36 -15.33 12.23 -3.09
N ILE A 37 -15.57 11.46 -2.02
CA ILE A 37 -16.63 11.74 -1.05
C ILE A 37 -16.34 13.03 -0.30
N ILE A 38 -15.10 13.22 0.18
CA ILE A 38 -14.67 14.45 0.88
C ILE A 38 -14.79 15.67 -0.04
N ASP A 39 -14.34 15.56 -1.28
CA ASP A 39 -14.45 16.65 -2.26
C ASP A 39 -15.92 17.02 -2.52
N SER A 40 -16.79 16.02 -2.61
CA SER A 40 -18.24 16.23 -2.74
C SER A 40 -18.84 16.91 -1.51
N MET A 41 -18.36 16.59 -0.29
CA MET A 41 -18.78 17.28 0.93
C MET A 41 -18.35 18.75 0.91
N LEU A 42 -17.11 19.03 0.48
CA LEU A 42 -16.58 20.39 0.39
C LEU A 42 -17.34 21.23 -0.65
N GLN A 43 -17.75 20.62 -1.77
CA GLN A 43 -18.54 21.28 -2.81
C GLN A 43 -19.99 21.58 -2.40
N GLN A 44 -20.60 20.80 -1.51
CA GLN A 44 -21.96 21.06 -1.00
C GLN A 44 -22.07 22.30 -0.09
N GLY A 45 -20.94 22.95 0.20
CA GLY A 45 -20.89 24.27 0.82
C GLY A 45 -20.38 24.23 2.26
N MET A 46 -19.58 25.24 2.60
CA MET A 46 -18.95 25.48 3.91
C MET A 46 -19.96 25.85 5.03
N GLY A 47 -21.12 25.20 5.08
CA GLY A 47 -21.94 25.22 6.28
C GLY A 47 -21.19 24.48 7.38
N VAL A 48 -21.11 25.08 8.58
CA VAL A 48 -20.50 24.41 9.73
C VAL A 48 -21.24 23.09 9.95
N ALA A 49 -20.52 21.97 9.89
CA ALA A 49 -21.05 20.65 10.17
C ALA A 49 -21.79 20.68 11.51
N SER A 50 -23.00 20.10 11.56
CA SER A 50 -23.74 20.00 12.82
C SER A 50 -22.95 19.18 13.84
N VAL A 51 -23.24 19.35 15.14
CA VAL A 51 -22.57 18.58 16.21
C VAL A 51 -22.71 17.07 15.97
N ALA A 52 -23.87 16.63 15.48
CA ALA A 52 -24.11 15.22 15.13
C ALA A 52 -23.21 14.76 13.96
N GLN A 53 -23.07 15.58 12.92
CA GLN A 53 -22.21 15.28 11.78
C GLN A 53 -20.73 15.26 12.17
N GLN A 54 -20.31 16.17 13.04
CA GLN A 54 -18.94 16.19 13.58
C GLN A 54 -18.63 14.93 14.39
N ALA A 55 -19.56 14.46 15.22
CA ALA A 55 -19.38 13.23 15.99
C ALA A 55 -19.22 12.01 15.08
N ARG A 56 -20.03 11.92 14.02
CA ARG A 56 -19.94 10.87 13.00
C ARG A 56 -18.59 10.88 12.27
N LEU A 57 -18.19 12.04 11.76
CA LEU A 57 -16.89 12.21 11.10
C LEU A 57 -15.72 11.86 12.04
N LYS A 58 -15.81 12.22 13.32
CA LYS A 58 -14.81 11.85 14.32
C LYS A 58 -14.70 10.33 14.48
N SER A 59 -15.83 9.61 14.53
CA SER A 59 -15.82 8.14 14.62
C SER A 59 -15.17 7.49 13.40
N VAL A 60 -15.36 8.05 12.19
CA VAL A 60 -14.63 7.62 10.99
C VAL A 60 -13.12 7.80 11.18
N MET A 61 -12.69 8.98 11.63
CA MET A 61 -11.26 9.31 11.83
C MET A 61 -10.56 8.42 12.87
N GLU A 62 -11.28 7.83 13.82
CA GLU A 62 -10.70 6.89 14.79
C GLU A 62 -10.13 5.63 14.12
N ASN A 63 -10.60 5.28 12.92
CA ASN A 63 -10.09 4.15 12.14
C ASN A 63 -8.83 4.48 11.32
N ASP A 64 -8.54 5.77 11.09
CA ASP A 64 -7.45 6.21 10.20
C ASP A 64 -6.07 5.69 10.68
N HIS A 65 -5.89 5.51 11.99
CA HIS A 65 -4.65 4.94 12.52
C HIS A 65 -4.40 3.51 12.06
N ALA A 66 -5.43 2.65 12.09
CA ALA A 66 -5.31 1.26 11.66
C ALA A 66 -5.03 1.17 10.15
N ILE A 67 -5.68 2.02 9.36
CA ILE A 67 -5.47 2.11 7.91
C ILE A 67 -4.03 2.53 7.60
N LEU A 68 -3.52 3.56 8.28
CA LEU A 68 -2.13 4.00 8.13
C LEU A 68 -1.12 2.92 8.56
N MET A 69 -1.41 2.17 9.62
CA MET A 69 -0.56 1.05 10.03
C MET A 69 -0.46 -0.01 8.93
N ARG A 70 -1.58 -0.37 8.30
CA ARG A 70 -1.61 -1.34 7.20
C ARG A 70 -0.85 -0.85 5.97
N ILE A 71 -1.02 0.41 5.58
CA ILE A 71 -0.27 1.00 4.47
C ILE A 71 1.24 0.95 4.75
N ASN A 72 1.65 1.28 5.98
CA ASN A 72 3.05 1.23 6.37
C ASN A 72 3.61 -0.19 6.41
N SER A 73 2.84 -1.18 6.86
CA SER A 73 3.31 -2.58 6.87
C SER A 73 3.58 -3.09 5.46
N LEU A 74 2.68 -2.83 4.51
CA LEU A 74 2.87 -3.17 3.09
C LEU A 74 4.09 -2.46 2.48
N LYS A 75 4.31 -1.19 2.84
CA LYS A 75 5.50 -0.44 2.41
C LYS A 75 6.81 -1.07 2.93
N ILE A 76 6.81 -1.53 4.17
CA ILE A 76 7.96 -2.22 4.78
C ILE A 76 8.19 -3.56 4.07
N GLU A 77 7.14 -4.34 3.85
CA GLU A 77 7.22 -5.63 3.16
C GLU A 77 7.79 -5.49 1.74
N ALA A 78 7.30 -4.51 0.96
CA ALA A 78 7.82 -4.22 -0.37
C ALA A 78 9.30 -3.83 -0.35
N LYS A 79 9.72 -3.03 0.63
CA LYS A 79 11.13 -2.65 0.81
C LYS A 79 11.99 -3.88 1.14
N ASP A 80 11.53 -4.74 2.03
CA ASP A 80 12.27 -5.93 2.45
C ASP A 80 12.39 -6.95 1.32
N TRP A 81 11.35 -7.11 0.50
CA TRP A 81 11.39 -7.92 -0.72
C TRP A 81 12.45 -7.44 -1.71
N LEU A 82 12.58 -6.11 -1.90
CA LEU A 82 13.62 -5.53 -2.74
C LEU A 82 15.03 -5.78 -2.20
N ILE A 83 15.22 -5.76 -0.87
CA ILE A 83 16.50 -6.06 -0.23
C ILE A 83 16.88 -7.54 -0.42
N GLN A 84 15.95 -8.46 -0.15
CA GLN A 84 16.19 -9.90 -0.33
C GLN A 84 16.55 -10.24 -1.78
N ARG A 85 15.86 -9.63 -2.75
CA ARG A 85 16.18 -9.79 -4.18
C ARG A 85 17.60 -9.32 -4.52
N LYS A 86 18.06 -8.20 -3.95
CA LYS A 86 19.44 -7.74 -4.13
C LYS A 86 20.45 -8.74 -3.54
N GLN A 87 20.19 -9.26 -2.35
CA GLN A 87 21.07 -10.25 -1.70
C GLN A 87 21.14 -11.56 -2.48
N ALA A 88 20.01 -12.07 -2.98
CA ALA A 88 19.96 -13.25 -3.82
C ALA A 88 20.77 -13.09 -5.12
N LYS A 89 20.72 -11.90 -5.74
CA LYS A 89 21.55 -11.59 -6.92
C LYS A 89 23.04 -11.56 -6.60
N THR A 90 23.44 -11.01 -5.45
CA THR A 90 24.83 -11.01 -5.00
C THR A 90 25.35 -12.42 -4.71
N GLN A 91 24.54 -13.27 -4.07
CA GLN A 91 24.90 -14.66 -3.82
C GLN A 91 25.03 -15.47 -5.12
N LYS A 92 24.12 -15.28 -6.09
CA LYS A 92 24.21 -15.93 -7.40
C LYS A 92 25.48 -15.51 -8.16
N ASN A 93 25.82 -14.21 -8.15
CA ASN A 93 27.05 -13.71 -8.78
C ASN A 93 28.33 -14.27 -8.14
N ALA A 94 28.35 -14.46 -6.82
CA ALA A 94 29.50 -15.03 -6.12
C ALA A 94 29.72 -16.51 -6.48
N TYR A 95 28.64 -17.28 -6.61
CA TYR A 95 28.70 -18.66 -7.08
C TYR A 95 29.09 -18.75 -8.57
N GLU A 96 28.53 -17.91 -9.45
CA GLU A 96 28.89 -17.92 -10.88
C GLU A 96 30.36 -17.51 -11.13
N MET A 97 30.91 -16.58 -10.35
CA MET A 97 32.33 -16.20 -10.46
C MET A 97 33.30 -17.28 -9.99
N SER A 98 32.93 -18.13 -9.02
CA SER A 98 33.81 -19.24 -8.61
C SER A 98 33.89 -20.35 -9.65
N TYR A 99 32.82 -20.57 -10.41
CA TYR A 99 32.80 -21.56 -11.51
C TYR A 99 33.50 -21.07 -12.79
N ALA A 100 33.65 -19.75 -12.98
CA ALA A 100 34.30 -19.18 -14.16
C ALA A 100 35.84 -19.16 -14.07
N VAL A 101 36.43 -19.30 -12.87
CA VAL A 101 37.90 -19.31 -12.70
C VAL A 101 38.55 -20.62 -13.18
N ASP A 102 37.81 -21.74 -13.19
CA ASP A 102 38.33 -23.06 -13.59
C ASP A 102 38.00 -23.48 -15.04
N SER A 103 37.29 -22.65 -15.82
CA SER A 103 36.94 -22.99 -17.22
C SER A 103 37.66 -22.09 -18.23
N ILE A 104 39.00 -22.17 -18.26
CA ILE A 104 39.77 -21.74 -19.43
C ILE A 104 39.84 -22.94 -20.40
N ILE A 105 38.81 -23.11 -21.23
CA ILE A 105 38.90 -23.99 -22.40
C ILE A 105 39.59 -23.21 -23.51
N VAL A 106 40.88 -23.46 -23.69
CA VAL A 106 41.68 -22.94 -24.80
C VAL A 106 41.38 -23.76 -26.05
N ASP A 107 40.59 -23.21 -26.98
CA ASP A 107 40.44 -23.78 -28.32
C ASP A 107 41.66 -23.37 -29.16
N THR A 108 42.66 -24.27 -29.26
CA THR A 108 43.72 -24.14 -30.26
C THR A 108 43.41 -25.04 -31.44
N LYS A 109 42.81 -24.45 -32.48
CA LYS A 109 42.76 -25.02 -33.83
C LYS A 109 44.19 -25.38 -34.29
N ARG A 110 44.44 -26.66 -34.55
CA ARG A 110 45.64 -27.13 -35.26
C ARG A 110 45.37 -27.08 -36.76
N TYR A 111 46.32 -26.50 -37.49
CA TYR A 111 46.49 -26.61 -38.95
C TYR A 111 47.06 -27.97 -39.33
#